data_AF-A0A6I3LVN9-F1
#
_entry.id   AF-A0A6I3LVN9-F1
#
_cell.length_a   1.000
_cell.length_b   1.000
_cell.length_c   1.000
_cell.angle_alpha   90.00
_cell.angle_beta   90.00
_cell.angle_gamma   90.00
#
_symmetry.space_group_name_H-M   'P 1'
#
loop_
_entity.id
_entity.type
_entity.pdbx_description
1 polymer ?
#
loop_
_entity_poly.entity_id
_entity_poly.type
_entity_poly.pdbx_seq_one_letter_code
_entity_poly.pdbx_strand_id
1 'polypeptide(L)'
;MRKVLEKDWEIFDKNYRISREELFLIFPYRANFEELKQLLLESKTDSIFNNRFDAILWRFPISMSDNEFMKLLQFFLLENWHHDHESMISSFQQWFNQDKENIKYLMQAFSSLPEFYKYDEDLKYPYIRKIIYAIGAQPEPYNFEALETISQSEDEEIKALALHQIEKRKRLGRWEAKKHE
;
A
#
# COMPACT_ATOMS: atom_id res chain seq x y z
N MET A 1 8.17 -12.74 -20.95
CA MET A 1 7.31 -13.13 -19.82
C MET A 1 7.39 -14.63 -19.59
N ARG A 2 8.02 -15.04 -18.48
CA ARG A 2 7.92 -16.43 -18.01
C ARG A 2 6.48 -16.64 -17.53
N LYS A 3 5.82 -17.68 -18.04
CA LYS A 3 4.51 -18.08 -17.53
C LYS A 3 4.70 -18.73 -16.15
N VAL A 4 4.02 -18.20 -15.13
CA VAL A 4 3.93 -18.85 -13.82
C VAL A 4 2.93 -20.00 -13.95
N LEU A 5 3.37 -21.20 -13.61
CA LEU A 5 2.59 -22.44 -13.72
C LEU A 5 2.18 -22.92 -12.33
N GLU A 6 1.22 -23.86 -12.26
CA GLU A 6 0.76 -24.41 -10.97
C GLU A 6 1.90 -25.01 -10.13
N LYS A 7 2.87 -25.66 -10.78
CA LYS A 7 4.07 -26.17 -10.11
C LYS A 7 4.94 -25.08 -9.46
N ASP A 8 4.91 -23.84 -9.99
CA ASP A 8 5.65 -22.73 -9.41
C ASP A 8 4.96 -22.30 -8.11
N TRP A 9 3.63 -22.31 -8.07
CA TRP A 9 2.83 -22.04 -6.88
C TRP A 9 3.06 -23.01 -5.73
N GLU A 10 3.24 -24.30 -6.03
CA GLU A 10 3.61 -25.29 -5.01
C GLU A 10 4.89 -24.91 -4.26
N ILE A 11 5.83 -24.20 -4.91
CA ILE A 11 7.04 -23.70 -4.26
C ILE A 11 6.68 -22.64 -3.21
N PHE A 12 5.77 -21.71 -3.54
CA PHE A 12 5.30 -20.70 -2.60
C PHE A 12 4.56 -21.30 -1.40
N ASP A 13 3.75 -22.32 -1.64
CA ASP A 13 2.94 -22.99 -0.61
C ASP A 13 3.81 -23.84 0.32
N LYS A 14 4.73 -24.65 -0.23
CA LYS A 14 5.66 -25.48 0.57
C LYS A 14 6.64 -24.62 1.39
N ASN A 15 6.88 -23.38 0.95
CA ASN A 15 7.85 -22.47 1.56
C ASN A 15 7.18 -21.22 2.15
N TYR A 16 5.96 -21.33 2.69
CA TYR A 16 5.21 -20.17 3.22
C TYR A 16 5.87 -19.43 4.39
N ARG A 17 6.84 -20.05 5.07
CA ARG A 17 7.50 -19.49 6.26
C ARG A 17 8.83 -18.78 6.00
N ILE A 18 9.40 -18.91 4.81
CA ILE A 18 10.71 -18.33 4.50
C ILE A 18 10.55 -16.92 3.92
N SER A 19 11.58 -16.09 4.10
CA SER A 19 11.58 -14.71 3.59
C SER A 19 11.64 -14.66 2.07
N ARG A 20 11.39 -13.48 1.49
CA ARG A 20 11.54 -13.26 0.04
C ARG A 20 12.98 -13.54 -0.42
N GLU A 21 13.96 -13.13 0.37
CA GLU A 21 15.39 -13.34 0.11
C GLU A 21 15.74 -14.83 0.12
N GLU A 22 15.20 -15.58 1.08
CA GLU A 22 15.38 -17.04 1.15
C GLU A 22 14.67 -17.74 -0.03
N LEU A 23 13.46 -17.29 -0.38
CA LEU A 23 12.70 -17.82 -1.50
C LEU A 23 13.40 -17.59 -2.83
N PHE A 24 14.10 -16.46 -3.00
CA PHE A 24 14.89 -16.16 -4.18
C PHE A 24 15.96 -17.23 -4.47
N LEU A 25 16.51 -17.87 -3.44
CA LEU A 25 17.55 -18.91 -3.61
C LEU A 25 17.01 -20.19 -4.24
N ILE A 26 15.74 -20.53 -3.98
CA ILE A 26 15.09 -21.74 -4.49
C ILE A 26 14.21 -21.48 -5.72
N PHE A 27 13.78 -20.23 -5.91
CA PHE A 27 13.04 -19.77 -7.07
C PHE A 27 13.68 -18.49 -7.63
N PRO A 28 14.81 -18.58 -8.35
CA PRO A 28 15.59 -17.43 -8.81
C PRO A 28 14.96 -16.76 -10.05
N TYR A 29 13.65 -16.52 -10.01
CA TYR A 29 12.96 -15.73 -11.01
C TYR A 29 13.04 -14.25 -10.66
N ARG A 30 13.13 -13.40 -11.67
CA ARG A 30 13.31 -11.95 -11.54
C ARG A 30 12.22 -11.28 -12.36
N ALA A 31 11.05 -11.10 -11.74
CA ALA A 31 9.99 -10.35 -12.38
C ALA A 31 10.35 -8.86 -12.40
N ASN A 32 10.28 -8.27 -13.59
CA ASN A 32 10.32 -6.82 -13.75
C ASN A 32 8.93 -6.20 -13.47
N PHE A 33 8.82 -4.87 -13.50
CA PHE A 33 7.58 -4.15 -13.23
C PHE A 33 6.39 -4.63 -14.06
N GLU A 34 6.54 -4.72 -15.38
CA GLU A 34 5.45 -5.10 -16.29
C GLU A 34 5.04 -6.56 -16.10
N GLU A 35 6.01 -7.46 -15.94
CA GLU A 35 5.72 -8.87 -15.69
C GLU A 35 4.98 -9.07 -14.36
N LEU A 36 5.40 -8.36 -13.30
CA LEU A 36 4.76 -8.49 -12.00
C LEU A 36 3.35 -7.88 -11.98
N LYS A 37 3.19 -6.69 -12.58
CA LYS A 37 1.89 -6.05 -12.72
C LYS A 37 0.90 -6.94 -13.48
N GLN A 38 1.36 -7.55 -14.57
CA GLN A 38 0.53 -8.47 -15.34
C GLN A 38 0.13 -9.71 -14.52
N LEU A 39 1.06 -10.33 -13.79
CA LEU A 39 0.76 -11.47 -12.91
C LEU A 39 -0.25 -11.11 -11.82
N LEU A 40 -0.12 -9.93 -11.20
CA LEU A 40 -1.08 -9.45 -10.20
C LEU A 40 -2.47 -9.27 -10.81
N LEU A 41 -2.58 -8.68 -12.00
CA LEU A 41 -3.87 -8.55 -12.70
C LEU A 41 -4.48 -9.89 -13.08
N GLU A 42 -3.67 -10.86 -13.50
CA GLU A 42 -4.13 -12.22 -13.83
C GLU A 42 -4.69 -12.94 -12.60
N SER A 43 -4.13 -12.70 -11.41
CA SER A 43 -4.59 -13.32 -10.16
C SER A 43 -6.05 -13.04 -9.83
N LYS A 44 -6.61 -11.93 -10.32
CA LYS A 44 -8.03 -11.56 -10.16
C LYS A 44 -9.00 -12.63 -10.66
N THR A 45 -8.58 -13.44 -11.63
CA THR A 45 -9.41 -14.49 -12.23
C THR A 45 -9.34 -15.83 -11.49
N ASP A 46 -8.47 -15.95 -10.49
CA ASP A 46 -8.31 -17.16 -9.70
C ASP A 46 -9.40 -17.27 -8.61
N SER A 47 -9.87 -18.49 -8.37
CA SER A 47 -10.76 -18.82 -7.24
C SER A 47 -10.20 -18.42 -5.87
N ILE A 48 -8.87 -18.35 -5.74
CA ILE A 48 -8.15 -17.94 -4.53
C ILE A 48 -7.40 -16.61 -4.75
N PHE A 49 -7.99 -15.69 -5.53
CA PHE A 49 -7.35 -14.45 -5.99
C PHE A 49 -6.61 -13.69 -4.89
N ASN A 50 -7.18 -13.57 -3.67
CA ASN A 50 -6.53 -12.79 -2.61
C ASN A 50 -5.21 -13.43 -2.16
N ASN A 51 -5.21 -14.74 -1.91
CA ASN A 51 -4.00 -15.46 -1.52
C ASN A 51 -2.94 -15.41 -2.62
N ARG A 52 -3.36 -15.51 -3.88
CA ARG A 52 -2.48 -15.42 -5.05
C ARG A 52 -1.90 -14.03 -5.19
N PHE A 53 -2.73 -13.00 -5.08
CA PHE A 53 -2.34 -11.61 -5.14
C PHE A 53 -1.31 -11.28 -4.05
N ASP A 54 -1.59 -11.63 -2.80
CA ASP A 54 -0.71 -11.38 -1.66
C ASP A 54 0.64 -12.09 -1.82
N ALA A 55 0.61 -13.35 -2.28
CA ALA A 55 1.82 -14.10 -2.57
C ALA A 55 2.63 -13.44 -3.70
N ILE A 56 1.99 -12.94 -4.75
CA ILE A 56 2.69 -12.25 -5.85
C ILE A 56 3.32 -10.95 -5.34
N LEU A 57 2.54 -10.13 -4.64
CA LEU A 57 2.97 -8.79 -4.26
C LEU A 57 4.08 -8.81 -3.21
N TRP A 58 3.93 -9.63 -2.17
CA TRP A 58 4.81 -9.60 -1.00
C TRP A 58 5.89 -10.66 -1.03
N ARG A 59 5.65 -11.81 -1.65
CA ARG A 59 6.56 -12.96 -1.54
C ARG A 59 7.28 -13.27 -2.84
N PHE A 60 6.67 -12.99 -3.98
CA PHE A 60 7.26 -13.31 -5.27
C PHE A 60 8.63 -12.65 -5.42
N PRO A 61 9.63 -13.39 -5.92
CA PRO A 61 10.91 -12.82 -6.28
C PRO A 61 10.80 -11.61 -7.22
N ILE A 62 11.12 -10.42 -6.70
CA ILE A 62 11.06 -9.16 -7.43
C ILE A 62 12.48 -8.65 -7.69
N SER A 63 12.76 -8.24 -8.93
CA SER A 63 14.00 -7.55 -9.30
C SER A 63 13.70 -6.13 -9.78
N MET A 64 13.09 -5.33 -8.92
CA MET A 64 12.78 -3.94 -9.21
C MET A 64 13.25 -3.05 -8.07
N SER A 65 13.48 -1.78 -8.39
CA SER A 65 13.83 -0.76 -7.41
C SER A 65 12.66 -0.46 -6.45
N ASP A 66 12.96 0.10 -5.29
CA ASP A 66 11.97 0.58 -4.33
C ASP A 66 10.94 1.53 -4.97
N ASN A 67 11.39 2.39 -5.90
CA ASN A 67 10.52 3.30 -6.64
C ASN A 67 9.55 2.56 -7.57
N GLU A 68 10.01 1.52 -8.28
CA GLU A 68 9.13 0.70 -9.13
C GLU A 68 8.13 -0.08 -8.28
N PHE A 69 8.56 -0.61 -7.13
CA PHE A 69 7.67 -1.32 -6.21
C PHE A 69 6.63 -0.37 -5.60
N MET A 70 7.04 0.83 -5.19
CA MET A 70 6.13 1.87 -4.72
C MET A 70 5.07 2.23 -5.79
N LYS A 71 5.48 2.40 -7.06
CA LYS A 71 4.52 2.63 -8.17
C LYS A 71 3.54 1.48 -8.36
N LEU A 72 3.98 0.25 -8.10
CA LEU A 72 3.11 -0.92 -8.12
C LEU A 72 2.07 -0.85 -7.00
N LEU A 73 2.50 -0.53 -5.78
CA LEU A 73 1.59 -0.32 -4.64
C LEU A 73 0.61 0.82 -4.89
N GLN A 74 1.05 1.93 -5.50
CA GLN A 74 0.18 3.05 -5.86
C GLN A 74 -0.93 2.62 -6.83
N PHE A 75 -0.59 1.78 -7.82
CA PHE A 75 -1.54 1.26 -8.78
C PHE A 75 -2.58 0.35 -8.10
N PHE A 76 -2.12 -0.64 -7.33
CA PHE A 76 -3.03 -1.62 -6.72
C PHE A 76 -3.77 -1.09 -5.48
N LEU A 77 -3.26 -0.06 -4.78
CA LEU A 77 -4.02 0.60 -3.72
C LEU A 77 -5.39 1.12 -4.22
N LEU A 78 -5.50 1.45 -5.51
CA LEU A 78 -6.73 1.94 -6.13
C LEU A 78 -7.57 0.83 -6.78
N GLU A 79 -7.10 -0.42 -6.74
CA GLU A 79 -7.81 -1.58 -7.24
C GLU A 79 -8.64 -2.23 -6.12
N ASN A 80 -9.96 -2.13 -6.20
CA ASN A 80 -10.86 -2.51 -5.09
C ASN A 80 -11.25 -4.01 -5.06
N TRP A 81 -10.55 -4.88 -5.79
CA TRP A 81 -10.90 -6.30 -5.91
C TRP A 81 -10.08 -7.22 -4.99
N HIS A 82 -9.03 -6.75 -4.34
CA HIS A 82 -8.25 -7.49 -3.33
C HIS A 82 -8.48 -6.92 -1.92
N HIS A 83 -7.90 -7.54 -0.89
CA HIS A 83 -8.07 -7.11 0.51
C HIS A 83 -6.79 -6.55 1.15
N ASP A 84 -5.70 -6.47 0.40
CA ASP A 84 -4.38 -6.12 0.93
C ASP A 84 -4.15 -4.61 1.16
N HIS A 85 -5.17 -3.77 0.97
CA HIS A 85 -5.06 -2.31 1.06
C HIS A 85 -4.41 -1.83 2.36
N GLU A 86 -4.70 -2.44 3.51
CA GLU A 86 -4.10 -2.04 4.78
C GLU A 86 -2.59 -2.31 4.86
N SER A 87 -2.11 -3.41 4.26
CA SER A 87 -0.68 -3.74 4.17
C SER A 87 0.03 -2.73 3.27
N MET A 88 -0.59 -2.36 2.15
CA MET A 88 -0.08 -1.32 1.24
C MET A 88 0.01 0.04 1.94
N ILE A 89 -1.06 0.47 2.63
CA ILE A 89 -1.09 1.72 3.39
C ILE A 89 0.00 1.72 4.47
N SER A 90 0.19 0.60 5.17
CA SER A 90 1.25 0.44 6.17
C SER A 90 2.64 0.62 5.53
N SER A 91 2.83 0.14 4.31
CA SER A 91 4.07 0.32 3.56
C SER A 91 4.32 1.78 3.19
N PHE A 92 3.28 2.53 2.78
CA PHE A 92 3.39 3.98 2.57
C PHE A 92 3.74 4.75 3.84
N GLN A 93 3.24 4.32 4.99
CA GLN A 93 3.57 4.94 6.28
C GLN A 93 5.01 4.67 6.72
N GLN A 94 5.50 3.44 6.55
CA GLN A 94 6.76 2.98 7.15
C GLN A 94 7.96 3.13 6.21
N TRP A 95 7.81 2.73 4.95
CA TRP A 95 8.91 2.56 4.00
C TRP A 95 8.89 3.60 2.88
N PHE A 96 7.70 3.97 2.41
CA PHE A 96 7.52 4.96 1.33
C PHE A 96 6.93 6.27 1.85
N ASN A 97 7.49 6.81 2.93
CA ASN A 97 7.01 8.02 3.59
C ASN A 97 7.75 9.30 3.17
N GLN A 98 8.62 9.20 2.17
CA GLN A 98 9.47 10.30 1.72
C GLN A 98 9.07 10.89 0.37
N ASP A 99 8.08 10.30 -0.31
CA ASP A 99 7.60 10.77 -1.61
C ASP A 99 6.23 11.45 -1.46
N LYS A 100 6.20 12.77 -1.67
CA LYS A 100 4.96 13.55 -1.62
C LYS A 100 3.91 13.06 -2.62
N GLU A 101 4.32 12.43 -3.72
CA GLU A 101 3.41 11.90 -4.72
C GLU A 101 2.52 10.80 -4.15
N ASN A 102 2.90 10.14 -3.04
CA ASN A 102 2.06 9.16 -2.37
C ASN A 102 0.79 9.77 -1.78
N ILE A 103 0.80 11.05 -1.43
CA ILE A 103 -0.38 11.74 -0.85
C ILE A 103 -1.55 11.68 -1.82
N LYS A 104 -1.35 11.86 -3.13
CA LYS A 104 -2.46 11.84 -4.10
C LYS A 104 -3.15 10.48 -4.15
N TYR A 105 -2.39 9.39 -4.05
CA TYR A 105 -2.94 8.03 -4.05
C TYR A 105 -3.66 7.71 -2.73
N LEU A 106 -3.08 8.11 -1.59
CA LEU A 106 -3.71 7.98 -0.28
C LEU A 106 -5.03 8.78 -0.20
N MET A 107 -5.07 10.00 -0.75
CA MET A 107 -6.28 10.83 -0.82
C MET A 107 -7.35 10.23 -1.74
N GLN A 108 -6.94 9.59 -2.85
CA GLN A 108 -7.87 8.87 -3.73
C GLN A 108 -8.44 7.63 -3.03
N ALA A 109 -7.59 6.86 -2.33
CA ALA A 109 -8.03 5.72 -1.52
C ALA A 109 -8.98 6.14 -0.40
N PHE A 110 -8.74 7.30 0.24
CA PHE A 110 -9.63 7.89 1.24
C PHE A 110 -11.00 8.27 0.64
N SER A 111 -11.00 8.91 -0.53
CA SER A 111 -12.23 9.40 -1.19
C SER A 111 -13.06 8.29 -1.83
N SER A 112 -12.43 7.16 -2.18
CA SER A 112 -13.06 6.04 -2.88
C SER A 112 -12.78 4.72 -2.15
N LEU A 113 -13.25 4.64 -0.91
CA LEU A 113 -13.11 3.43 -0.09
C LEU A 113 -13.59 2.18 -0.85
N PRO A 114 -12.88 1.04 -0.75
CA PRO A 114 -13.42 -0.23 -1.21
C PRO A 114 -14.79 -0.54 -0.56
N GLU A 115 -15.68 -1.20 -1.30
CA GLU A 115 -17.07 -1.44 -0.87
C GLU A 115 -17.17 -2.14 0.49
N PHE A 116 -16.26 -3.08 0.75
CA PHE A 116 -16.20 -3.83 1.99
C PHE A 116 -15.88 -2.98 3.22
N TYR A 117 -15.26 -1.80 3.05
CA TYR A 117 -15.05 -0.83 4.13
C TYR A 117 -16.18 0.20 4.25
N LYS A 118 -17.05 0.36 3.25
CA LYS A 118 -18.03 1.47 3.24
C LYS A 118 -19.16 1.29 4.24
N TYR A 119 -19.62 0.04 4.43
CA TYR A 119 -20.86 -0.26 5.12
C TYR A 119 -20.68 -0.92 6.49
N ASP A 120 -19.43 -1.22 6.85
CA ASP A 120 -19.09 -1.80 8.14
C ASP A 120 -18.25 -0.79 8.92
N GLU A 121 -18.83 -0.16 9.95
CA GLU A 121 -18.14 0.86 10.75
C GLU A 121 -16.92 0.31 11.48
N ASP A 122 -16.97 -0.96 11.91
CA ASP A 122 -15.87 -1.64 12.60
C ASP A 122 -14.68 -1.86 11.67
N LEU A 123 -14.89 -1.86 10.34
CA LEU A 123 -13.83 -1.93 9.33
C LEU A 123 -13.48 -0.54 8.76
N LYS A 124 -14.48 0.33 8.56
CA LYS A 124 -14.36 1.66 7.94
C LYS A 124 -13.34 2.52 8.68
N TYR A 125 -13.54 2.74 9.98
CA TYR A 125 -12.73 3.70 10.72
C TYR A 125 -11.29 3.24 10.97
N PRO A 126 -11.02 1.95 11.25
CA PRO A 126 -9.65 1.44 11.25
C PRO A 126 -8.93 1.66 9.93
N TYR A 127 -9.59 1.41 8.80
CA TYR A 127 -9.03 1.63 7.47
C TYR A 127 -8.73 3.11 7.21
N ILE A 128 -9.71 4.00 7.45
CA ILE A 128 -9.52 5.46 7.33
C ILE A 128 -8.39 5.96 8.23
N ARG A 129 -8.33 5.49 9.48
CA ARG A 129 -7.28 5.85 10.43
C ARG A 129 -5.90 5.51 9.86
N LYS A 130 -5.73 4.33 9.25
CA LYS A 130 -4.46 3.95 8.62
C LYS A 130 -4.10 4.90 7.47
N ILE A 131 -5.06 5.28 6.63
CA ILE A 131 -4.81 6.25 5.55
C ILE A 131 -4.36 7.60 6.12
N ILE A 132 -5.09 8.14 7.09
CA ILE A 132 -4.77 9.43 7.74
C ILE A 132 -3.38 9.38 8.38
N TYR A 133 -3.01 8.27 9.01
CA TYR A 133 -1.68 8.09 9.62
C TYR A 133 -0.58 7.98 8.56
N ALA A 134 -0.84 7.30 7.45
CA ALA A 134 0.07 7.21 6.32
C ALA A 134 0.28 8.59 5.66
N ILE A 135 -0.78 9.39 5.48
CA ILE A 135 -0.71 10.78 5.00
C ILE A 135 0.14 11.61 5.95
N GLY A 136 -0.10 11.53 7.27
CA GLY A 136 0.69 12.25 8.24
C GLY A 136 2.18 11.90 8.18
N ALA A 137 2.52 10.66 7.81
CA ALA A 137 3.92 10.24 7.63
C ALA A 137 4.60 10.79 6.38
N GLN A 138 3.85 11.26 5.38
CA GLN A 138 4.40 11.83 4.16
C GLN A 138 5.09 13.19 4.41
N PRO A 139 5.86 13.71 3.43
CA PRO A 139 6.61 14.95 3.60
C PRO A 139 5.79 16.21 3.89
N GLU A 140 6.36 17.11 4.70
CA GLU A 140 5.90 18.49 4.83
C GLU A 140 6.28 19.36 3.62
N PRO A 141 5.49 20.39 3.28
CA PRO A 141 4.23 20.80 3.92
C PRO A 141 3.00 20.03 3.42
N TYR A 142 3.17 19.18 2.41
CA TYR A 142 2.08 18.53 1.68
C TYR A 142 1.18 17.66 2.56
N ASN A 143 1.75 16.99 3.56
CA ASN A 143 0.99 16.22 4.54
C ASN A 143 0.01 17.11 5.35
N PHE A 144 0.41 18.32 5.75
CA PHE A 144 -0.45 19.26 6.47
C PHE A 144 -1.59 19.74 5.58
N GLU A 145 -1.32 20.11 4.33
CA GLU A 145 -2.35 20.54 3.38
C GLU A 145 -3.44 19.45 3.19
N ALA A 146 -3.03 18.19 3.06
CA ALA A 146 -3.94 17.06 2.96
C ALA A 146 -4.73 16.81 4.26
N LEU A 147 -4.06 16.85 5.42
CA LEU A 147 -4.73 16.67 6.71
C LEU A 147 -5.69 17.83 7.04
N GLU A 148 -5.35 19.07 6.69
CA GLU A 148 -6.23 20.22 6.84
C GLU A 148 -7.49 20.05 5.98
N THR A 149 -7.35 19.54 4.75
CA THR A 149 -8.48 19.20 3.88
C THR A 149 -9.38 18.14 4.54
N ILE A 150 -8.80 17.06 5.09
CA ILE A 150 -9.58 16.00 5.77
C ILE A 150 -10.25 16.55 7.04
N SER A 151 -9.61 17.49 7.75
CA SER A 151 -10.17 18.08 8.98
C SER A 151 -11.44 18.92 8.74
N GLN A 152 -11.77 19.25 7.49
CA GLN A 152 -13.04 19.89 7.12
C GLN A 152 -14.20 18.89 6.96
N SER A 153 -14.00 17.61 7.24
CA SER A 153 -15.07 16.61 7.19
C SER A 153 -16.17 16.90 8.20
N GLU A 154 -17.43 16.67 7.80
CA GLU A 154 -18.60 16.67 8.68
C GLU A 154 -18.66 15.40 9.58
N ASP A 155 -17.86 14.38 9.26
CA ASP A 155 -17.70 13.18 10.08
C ASP A 155 -16.73 13.50 11.23
N GLU A 156 -17.28 13.63 12.44
CA GLU A 156 -16.53 14.06 13.63
C GLU A 156 -15.39 13.10 14.01
N GLU A 157 -15.51 11.79 13.71
CA GLU A 157 -14.42 10.85 13.97
C GLU A 157 -13.26 11.08 12.99
N ILE A 158 -13.56 11.23 11.70
CA ILE A 158 -12.56 11.53 10.66
C ILE A 158 -11.85 12.86 10.95
N LYS A 159 -12.62 13.89 11.30
CA LYS A 159 -12.11 15.21 11.68
C LYS A 159 -11.18 15.13 12.89
N ALA A 160 -11.59 14.42 13.95
CA ALA A 160 -10.76 14.23 15.14
C ALA A 160 -9.45 13.50 14.82
N LEU A 161 -9.48 12.49 13.94
CA LEU A 161 -8.28 11.76 13.50
C LEU A 161 -7.30 12.67 12.75
N ALA A 162 -7.79 13.52 11.85
CA ALA A 162 -6.95 14.46 11.10
C ALA A 162 -6.31 15.51 12.01
N LEU A 163 -7.11 16.14 12.89
CA LEU A 163 -6.61 17.11 13.87
C LEU A 163 -5.57 16.49 14.82
N HIS A 164 -5.80 15.25 15.25
CA HIS A 164 -4.84 14.53 16.07
C HIS A 164 -3.49 14.35 15.34
N GLN A 165 -3.49 13.98 14.06
CA GLN A 165 -2.24 13.86 13.29
C GLN A 165 -1.55 15.20 13.10
N ILE A 166 -2.29 16.28 12.82
CA ILE A 166 -1.74 17.64 12.72
C ILE A 166 -1.00 18.00 14.03
N GLU A 167 -1.66 17.83 15.18
CA GLU A 167 -1.06 18.15 16.48
C GLU A 167 0.10 17.24 16.86
N LYS A 168 0.07 15.97 16.43
CA LYS A 168 1.21 15.05 16.58
C LYS A 168 2.41 15.52 15.75
N ARG A 169 2.20 15.95 14.50
CA ARG A 169 3.27 16.40 13.60
C ARG A 169 3.90 17.71 14.07
N LYS A 170 3.10 18.68 14.51
CA LYS A 170 3.60 19.91 15.16
C LYS A 170 4.53 19.61 16.34
N ARG A 171 4.22 18.59 17.15
CA ARG A 171 5.05 18.15 18.29
C ARG A 171 6.35 17.46 17.89
N LEU A 172 6.36 16.71 16.79
CA LEU A 172 7.55 16.01 16.31
C LEU A 172 8.57 16.94 15.63
N GLY A 173 8.16 18.15 15.24
CA GLY A 173 9.00 19.10 14.51
C GLY A 173 9.01 18.83 13.00
N ARG A 174 9.57 19.77 12.23
CA ARG A 174 9.52 19.71 10.75
C ARG A 174 10.27 18.51 10.21
N TRP A 175 9.57 17.60 9.55
CA TRP A 175 10.17 16.59 8.70
C TRP A 175 10.24 17.16 7.27
N GLU A 176 11.32 17.87 6.96
CA GLU A 176 11.55 18.38 5.60
C GLU A 176 11.94 17.19 4.70
N ALA A 177 11.21 16.99 3.59
CA ALA A 177 11.76 16.21 2.49
C ALA A 177 13.12 16.83 2.15
N LYS A 178 14.20 16.04 2.21
CA LYS A 178 15.47 16.45 1.63
C LYS A 178 15.16 16.84 0.18
N LYS A 179 15.35 18.12 -0.15
CA LYS A 179 15.36 18.55 -1.55
C LYS A 179 16.50 17.79 -2.21
N HIS A 180 16.17 16.79 -3.02
CA HIS A 180 17.10 16.29 -4.01
C HIS A 180 17.17 17.37 -5.09
N GLU A 181 18.16 18.26 -4.96
CA GLU A 181 18.70 19.05 -6.08
C GLU A 181 19.46 18.14 -7.05
#